data_AF-A0A512NSG2-F1
#
_entry.id   AF-A0A512NSG2-F1
#
_cell.length_a   1.000
_cell.length_b   1.000
_cell.length_c   1.000
_cell.angle_alpha   90.00
_cell.angle_beta   90.00
_cell.angle_gamma   90.00
#
_symmetry.space_group_name_H-M   'P 1'
#
loop_
_entity.id
_entity.type
_entity.pdbx_description
1 polymer ?
#
loop_
_entity_poly.entity_id
_entity_poly.type
_entity_poly.pdbx_seq_one_letter_code
_entity_poly.pdbx_strand_id
1 'polypeptide(L)'
;MIKGNRSVPTFGRVQWTGDDKAWEVICDLHADSELAAFRESNGTVSVETPDGRRVAAKVGDWIVKSADGFHIDPLAPESFKPS
;
A
#
# COMPACT_ATOMS: atom_id res chain seq x y z
N MET A 1 -10.49 8.30 -31.06
CA MET A 1 -9.98 9.23 -30.03
C MET A 1 -10.01 8.50 -28.69
N ILE A 2 -8.85 8.04 -28.22
CA ILE A 2 -8.71 7.38 -26.91
C ILE A 2 -8.65 8.49 -25.86
N LYS A 3 -9.74 8.67 -25.10
CA LYS A 3 -9.75 9.59 -23.97
C LYS A 3 -9.06 8.88 -22.81
N GLY A 4 -7.73 8.98 -22.78
CA GLY A 4 -6.93 8.54 -21.65
C GLY A 4 -7.31 9.37 -20.43
N ASN A 5 -8.25 8.87 -19.63
CA ASN A 5 -8.37 9.32 -18.26
C ASN A 5 -7.07 8.90 -17.57
N ARG A 6 -6.10 9.82 -17.51
CA ARG A 6 -5.02 9.72 -16.52
C ARG A 6 -5.73 9.77 -15.17
N SER A 7 -6.01 8.61 -14.61
CA SER A 7 -6.34 8.48 -13.20
C SER A 7 -5.22 9.19 -12.45
N VAL A 8 -5.55 10.31 -11.82
CA VAL A 8 -4.67 10.93 -10.84
C VAL A 8 -4.23 9.81 -9.88
N PRO A 9 -2.93 9.67 -9.56
CA PRO A 9 -2.51 8.65 -8.62
C PRO A 9 -3.25 8.89 -7.31
N THR A 10 -4.17 7.98 -6.96
CA THR A 10 -4.84 7.99 -5.67
C THR A 10 -3.78 7.67 -4.63
N PHE A 11 -3.22 8.72 -4.02
CA PHE A 11 -2.38 8.57 -2.85
C PHE A 11 -3.26 8.07 -1.71
N GLY A 12 -2.95 6.90 -1.18
CA GLY A 12 -3.71 6.28 -0.10
C GLY A 12 -2.76 5.55 0.85
N ARG A 13 -3.12 5.54 2.13
CA ARG A 13 -2.34 4.87 3.17
C ARG A 13 -3.25 4.16 4.14
N VAL A 14 -2.76 3.06 4.68
CA VAL A 14 -3.45 2.26 5.69
C VAL A 14 -2.41 1.72 6.67
N GLN A 15 -2.68 1.85 7.95
CA GLN A 15 -1.83 1.22 8.96
C GLN A 15 -2.21 -0.25 9.04
N TRP A 16 -1.22 -1.14 8.98
CA TRP A 16 -1.45 -2.54 9.27
C TRP A 16 -1.69 -2.70 10.77
N THR A 17 -2.92 -3.01 11.17
CA THR A 17 -3.31 -3.20 12.57
C THR A 17 -3.38 -4.67 12.98
N GLY A 18 -3.28 -5.60 12.04
CA GLY A 18 -3.41 -7.04 12.28
C GLY A 18 -4.81 -7.59 12.05
N ASP A 19 -5.79 -6.73 11.76
CA ASP A 19 -7.20 -7.10 11.62
C ASP A 19 -7.73 -7.09 10.18
N ASP A 20 -8.87 -7.77 9.99
CA ASP A 20 -9.48 -7.98 8.68
C ASP A 20 -9.92 -6.67 8.01
N LYS A 21 -10.27 -5.64 8.79
CA LYS A 21 -10.64 -4.33 8.25
C LYS A 21 -9.45 -3.62 7.61
N ALA A 22 -8.29 -3.65 8.27
CA ALA A 22 -7.07 -3.15 7.64
C ALA A 22 -6.74 -3.94 6.37
N TRP A 23 -6.96 -5.26 6.36
CA TRP A 23 -6.77 -6.09 5.16
C TRP A 23 -7.70 -5.68 4.00
N GLU A 24 -8.99 -5.49 4.24
CA GLU A 24 -9.94 -5.04 3.22
C GLU A 24 -9.50 -3.71 2.58
N VAL A 25 -9.09 -2.74 3.41
CA VAL A 25 -8.59 -1.45 2.93
C VAL A 25 -7.29 -1.61 2.12
N ILE A 26 -6.40 -2.52 2.50
CA ILE A 26 -5.18 -2.83 1.72
C ILE A 26 -5.56 -3.41 0.35
N CYS A 27 -6.55 -4.31 0.27
CA CYS A 27 -7.04 -4.84 -0.99
C CYS A 27 -7.63 -3.74 -1.89
N ASP A 28 -8.48 -2.88 -1.33
CA ASP A 28 -9.07 -1.76 -2.07
C ASP A 28 -8.00 -0.80 -2.59
N LEU A 29 -6.96 -0.55 -1.79
CA LEU A 29 -5.83 0.30 -2.18
C LEU A 29 -5.10 -0.25 -3.42
N HIS A 30 -5.06 -1.58 -3.57
CA HIS A 30 -4.43 -2.30 -4.68
C HIS A 30 -5.39 -2.64 -5.83
N ALA A 31 -6.70 -2.38 -5.73
CA ALA A 31 -7.69 -2.82 -6.71
C ALA A 31 -7.39 -2.37 -8.17
N ASP A 32 -6.77 -1.20 -8.31
CA ASP A 32 -6.36 -0.63 -9.61
C ASP A 32 -4.82 -0.69 -9.84
N SER A 33 -4.08 -1.49 -9.06
CA SER A 33 -2.62 -1.62 -9.21
C SER A 33 -2.22 -2.97 -9.80
N GLU A 34 -1.15 -2.98 -10.58
CA GLU A 34 -0.50 -4.21 -11.05
C GLU A 34 0.30 -4.91 -9.93
N LEU A 35 0.55 -4.21 -8.82
CA LEU A 35 1.26 -4.73 -7.66
C LEU A 35 0.29 -5.42 -6.71
N ALA A 36 0.78 -6.43 -5.99
CA ALA A 36 -0.03 -7.28 -5.11
C ALA A 36 0.28 -7.07 -3.63
N ALA A 37 -0.75 -7.25 -2.80
CA ALA A 37 -0.65 -7.42 -1.36
C ALA A 37 -0.97 -8.86 -0.96
N PHE A 38 -0.32 -9.35 0.08
CA PHE A 38 -0.45 -10.73 0.53
C PHE A 38 -0.63 -10.80 2.03
N ARG A 39 -1.54 -11.66 2.46
CA ARG A 39 -1.69 -12.03 3.87
C ARG A 39 -0.86 -13.27 4.16
N GLU A 40 0.09 -13.16 5.07
CA GLU A 40 1.01 -14.23 5.42
C GLU A 40 0.43 -15.14 6.51
N SER A 41 0.90 -16.39 6.57
CA SER A 41 0.45 -17.39 7.57
C SER A 41 0.85 -17.04 9.00
N ASN A 42 1.84 -16.18 9.20
CA ASN A 42 2.32 -15.69 10.50
C ASN A 42 1.56 -14.44 10.99
N GLY A 43 0.49 -14.02 10.29
CA GLY A 43 -0.32 -12.86 10.68
C GLY A 43 0.26 -11.51 10.27
N THR A 44 1.32 -11.46 9.44
CA THR A 44 1.77 -10.22 8.79
C THR A 44 1.10 -10.01 7.44
N VAL A 45 1.16 -8.78 6.93
CA VAL A 45 0.88 -8.51 5.50
C VAL A 45 2.19 -8.19 4.81
N SER A 46 2.33 -8.57 3.55
CA SER A 46 3.45 -8.13 2.71
C SER A 46 2.94 -7.51 1.42
N VAL A 47 3.73 -6.58 0.88
CA VAL A 47 3.41 -5.89 -0.38
C VAL A 47 4.56 -6.08 -1.36
N GLU A 48 4.22 -6.18 -2.64
CA GLU A 48 5.19 -6.06 -3.71
C GLU A 48 5.57 -4.60 -3.91
N THR A 49 6.86 -4.30 -3.82
CA THR A 49 7.44 -2.99 -4.04
C THR A 49 7.78 -2.80 -5.52
N PRO A 50 7.95 -1.55 -6.00
CA PRO A 50 8.20 -1.27 -7.42
C PRO A 50 9.46 -1.93 -8.00
N ASP A 51 10.42 -2.28 -7.16
CA ASP A 51 11.64 -3.02 -7.53
C ASP A 51 11.42 -4.54 -7.62
N GLY A 52 10.16 -4.99 -7.57
CA GLY A 52 9.77 -6.41 -7.66
C GLY A 52 10.13 -7.22 -6.41
N ARG A 53 10.43 -6.54 -5.29
CA ARG A 53 10.69 -7.19 -4.00
C ARG A 53 9.41 -7.29 -3.20
N ARG A 54 9.38 -8.23 -2.28
CA ARG A 54 8.27 -8.38 -1.33
C ARG A 54 8.74 -7.98 0.06
N VAL A 55 8.04 -7.04 0.67
CA VAL A 55 8.40 -6.51 1.99
C VAL A 55 7.23 -6.74 2.95
N ALA A 56 7.52 -7.28 4.13
CA ALA A 56 6.52 -7.58 5.15
C ALA A 56 6.34 -6.40 6.11
N ALA A 57 5.08 -6.01 6.33
CA ALA A 57 4.62 -5.03 7.30
C ALA A 57 4.30 -5.72 8.62
N LYS A 58 4.81 -5.13 9.71
CA LYS A 58 4.46 -5.47 11.08
C LYS A 58 3.26 -4.65 11.52
N VAL A 59 2.60 -5.11 12.58
CA VAL A 59 1.52 -4.33 13.20
C VAL A 59 2.07 -2.97 13.64
N GLY A 60 1.41 -1.90 13.22
CA GLY A 60 1.82 -0.52 13.41
C GLY A 60 2.52 0.12 12.21
N ASP A 61 3.02 -0.68 11.26
CA ASP A 61 3.61 -0.16 10.03
C ASP A 61 2.53 0.38 9.09
N TRP A 62 2.88 1.37 8.29
CA TRP A 62 2.00 1.97 7.28
C TRP A 62 2.30 1.44 5.90
N ILE A 63 1.27 0.98 5.20
CA ILE A 63 1.33 0.62 3.79
C ILE A 63 0.86 1.84 3.01
N VAL A 64 1.75 2.36 2.15
CA VAL A 64 1.55 3.62 1.44
C VAL A 64 1.57 3.37 -0.06
N LYS A 65 0.52 3.83 -0.75
CA LYS A 65 0.45 3.93 -2.20
C LYS A 65 0.96 5.30 -2.65
N SER A 66 2.04 5.29 -3.40
CA SER A 66 2.64 6.46 -4.05
C SER A 66 2.50 6.38 -5.57
N ALA A 67 3.05 7.36 -6.29
CA ALA A 67 3.02 7.37 -7.74
C ALA A 67 3.92 6.29 -8.37
N ASP A 68 4.95 5.85 -7.65
CA ASP A 68 5.91 4.83 -8.06
C ASP A 68 5.51 3.41 -7.61
N GLY A 69 4.60 3.26 -6.65
CA GLY A 69 3.94 2.01 -6.29
C GLY A 69 3.67 1.91 -4.80
N PHE A 70 4.12 0.82 -4.14
CA PHE A 70 3.86 0.58 -2.73
C PHE A 70 5.12 0.51 -1.89
N HIS A 71 5.03 1.06 -0.67
CA HIS A 71 6.12 1.06 0.30
C HIS A 71 5.57 0.84 1.70
N ILE A 72 6.46 0.40 2.60
CA ILE A 72 6.18 0.29 4.03
C ILE A 72 6.90 1.42 4.75
N ASP A 73 6.15 2.22 5.50
CA ASP A 73 6.65 3.29 6.36
C ASP A 73 6.41 2.92 7.84
N PRO A 74 7.47 2.67 8.62
CA PRO A 74 7.33 2.32 10.04
C PRO A 74 6.92 3.50 10.94
N LEU A 75 6.78 4.74 10.42
CA LEU A 75 6.69 5.96 11.25
C LEU A 75 5.51 6.91 10.99
N ALA A 76 4.64 6.73 9.99
CA ALA A 76 3.83 7.87 9.54
C ALA A 76 2.68 8.29 10.48
N PRO A 77 2.78 9.48 11.12
CA PRO A 77 1.81 10.52 10.78
C PRO A 77 2.39 11.88 10.33
N GLU A 78 3.71 12.13 10.36
CA GLU A 78 4.28 13.47 10.01
C GLU A 78 5.26 13.52 8.80
N SER A 79 5.69 12.38 8.24
CA SER A 79 6.79 12.36 7.25
C SER A 79 6.42 12.71 5.80
N PHE A 80 5.13 12.84 5.46
CA PHE A 80 4.71 13.19 4.10
C PHE A 80 4.27 14.66 4.02
N LYS A 81 5.23 15.59 3.83
CA LYS A 81 4.91 16.93 3.35
C LYS A 81 4.89 16.88 1.82
N PRO A 82 3.72 16.96 1.16
CA PRO A 82 3.69 17.21 -0.28
C PRO A 82 4.37 18.56 -0.51
N SER A 83 5.43 18.55 -1.31
CA SER A 83 6.15 19.76 -1.75
C SER A 83 5.37 20.49 -2.84
#